data_AF-A0A1Y6KJX3-F1
#
_entry.id   AF-A0A1Y6KJX3-F1
#
_cell.length_a   1.000
_cell.length_b   1.000
_cell.length_c   1.000
_cell.angle_alpha   90.00
_cell.angle_beta   90.00
_cell.angle_gamma   90.00
#
_symmetry.space_group_name_H-M   'P 1'
#
loop_
_entity.id
_entity.type
_entity.pdbx_description
1 polymer ?
#
loop_
_entity_poly.entity_id
_entity_poly.type
_entity_poly.pdbx_seq_one_letter_code
_entity_poly.pdbx_strand_id
1 'polypeptide(L)'
;MRIVVSLVCIVTLCGCQREERQLRLDPASAAALDKIALMPNKIGGAPPQIYFALDQPYETNAYDLSQGKRLYTWFGCKACHGDGQGGIGPSFLDGWWYYGPETVSIFASIRDGRPHGMPAFKDKMTTEQIWQLAGYVQTIGAYSARTAAPSRNDDKQTRPAENRAPAAILFNEGPTPVHPDQGPQP
;
A
#
# COMPACT_ATOMS: atom_id res chain seq x y z
N MET A 1 -24.47 37.22 -35.82
CA MET A 1 -25.04 36.17 -34.95
C MET A 1 -24.56 34.76 -35.31
N ARG A 2 -24.50 34.37 -36.59
CA ARG A 2 -24.05 33.01 -37.01
C ARG A 2 -22.59 32.67 -36.65
N ILE A 3 -21.69 33.65 -36.74
CA ILE A 3 -20.25 33.47 -36.46
C ILE A 3 -19.98 33.21 -34.97
N VAL A 4 -20.72 33.88 -34.08
CA VAL A 4 -20.58 33.71 -32.62
C VAL A 4 -21.07 32.33 -32.18
N VAL A 5 -22.15 31.83 -32.79
CA VAL A 5 -22.66 30.47 -32.50
C VAL A 5 -21.67 29.39 -32.95
N SER A 6 -21.03 29.55 -34.12
CA SER A 6 -20.00 28.61 -34.59
C SER A 6 -18.76 28.59 -33.69
N LEU A 7 -18.32 29.74 -33.19
CA LEU A 7 -17.18 29.82 -32.26
C LEU A 7 -17.48 29.18 -30.90
N VAL A 8 -18.70 29.37 -30.37
CA VAL A 8 -19.13 28.74 -29.12
C VAL A 8 -19.22 27.21 -29.26
N CYS A 9 -19.70 26.70 -30.40
CA CYS A 9 -19.76 25.25 -30.67
C CYS A 9 -18.37 24.60 -30.78
N ILE A 10 -17.37 25.30 -31.34
CA ILE A 10 -16.01 24.75 -31.46
C ILE A 10 -15.34 24.69 -30.08
N VAL A 11 -15.54 25.71 -29.24
CA VAL A 11 -14.99 25.75 -27.87
C VAL A 11 -15.62 24.67 -26.98
N THR A 12 -16.92 24.41 -27.10
CA THR A 12 -17.57 23.32 -26.35
C THR A 12 -17.18 21.92 -26.82
N LEU A 13 -16.87 21.75 -28.12
CA LEU A 13 -16.34 20.47 -28.64
C LEU A 13 -14.89 20.21 -28.19
N CYS A 14 -14.05 21.24 -28.08
CA CYS A 14 -12.69 21.09 -27.55
C CYS A 14 -12.64 20.89 -26.03
N GLY A 15 -13.65 21.34 -25.28
CA GLY A 15 -13.79 21.08 -23.83
C GLY A 15 -14.15 19.62 -23.47
N CYS A 16 -14.46 18.79 -24.48
CA CYS A 16 -14.77 17.37 -24.32
C CYS A 16 -13.56 16.44 -24.53
N GLN A 17 -12.34 16.96 -24.70
CA GLN A 17 -11.14 16.16 -24.46
C GLN A 17 -10.99 15.94 -22.96
N ARG A 18 -11.92 15.15 -22.43
CA ARG A 18 -11.83 14.46 -21.16
C ARG A 18 -10.51 13.72 -21.19
N GLU A 19 -9.56 14.23 -20.43
CA GLU A 19 -8.29 13.60 -20.11
C GLU A 19 -8.54 12.10 -19.97
N GLU A 20 -7.99 11.31 -20.90
CA GLU A 20 -8.08 9.86 -20.80
C GLU A 20 -7.39 9.49 -19.50
N ARG A 21 -8.21 9.30 -18.47
CA ARG A 21 -7.78 8.71 -17.22
C ARG A 21 -7.39 7.29 -17.60
N GLN A 22 -6.10 7.10 -17.92
CA GLN A 22 -5.57 5.79 -18.24
C GLN A 22 -5.96 4.88 -17.09
N LEU A 23 -6.96 4.04 -17.35
CA LEU A 23 -7.25 2.92 -16.50
C LEU A 23 -5.99 2.08 -16.60
N ARG A 24 -5.15 2.11 -15.56
CA ARG A 24 -3.96 1.29 -15.44
C ARG A 24 -4.40 -0.16 -15.27
N LEU A 25 -4.99 -0.72 -16.32
CA LEU A 25 -5.16 -2.14 -16.54
C LEU A 25 -3.83 -2.63 -17.09
N ASP A 26 -2.76 -2.59 -16.30
CA ASP A 26 -1.51 -3.12 -16.80
C ASP A 26 -1.41 -4.60 -16.36
N PRO A 27 -1.81 -5.57 -17.22
CA PRO A 27 -1.65 -6.99 -16.92
C PRO A 27 -0.17 -7.35 -16.75
N ALA A 28 0.75 -6.55 -17.30
CA ALA A 28 2.18 -6.78 -17.17
C ALA A 28 2.67 -6.54 -15.74
N SER A 29 2.16 -5.53 -15.02
CA SER A 29 2.55 -5.31 -13.62
C SER A 29 1.94 -6.37 -12.70
N ALA A 30 0.65 -6.68 -12.83
CA ALA A 30 0.02 -7.71 -11.99
C ALA A 30 0.65 -9.10 -12.14
N ALA A 31 0.94 -9.53 -13.38
CA ALA A 31 1.60 -10.82 -13.63
C ALA A 31 3.09 -10.80 -13.23
N ALA A 32 3.77 -9.66 -13.33
CA ALA A 32 5.15 -9.52 -12.87
C ALA A 32 5.25 -9.43 -11.33
N LEU A 33 4.21 -8.92 -10.66
CA LEU A 33 4.11 -8.84 -9.20
C LEU A 33 3.97 -10.20 -8.53
N ASP A 34 3.56 -11.23 -9.26
CA ASP A 34 3.48 -12.60 -8.76
C ASP A 34 4.84 -13.30 -8.71
N LYS A 35 5.82 -12.81 -9.48
CA LYS A 35 7.18 -13.36 -9.60
C LYS A 35 8.12 -12.83 -8.51
N ILE A 36 7.75 -13.00 -7.24
CA ILE A 36 8.60 -12.61 -6.11
C ILE A 36 9.61 -13.72 -5.82
N ALA A 37 10.90 -13.36 -5.76
CA ALA A 37 11.94 -14.26 -5.33
C ALA A 37 12.04 -14.21 -3.79
N LEU A 38 11.34 -15.13 -3.11
CA LEU A 38 11.48 -15.30 -1.66
C LEU A 38 12.77 -16.03 -1.33
N MET A 39 13.38 -15.65 -0.20
CA MET A 39 14.47 -16.40 0.40
C MET A 39 13.96 -17.78 0.87
N PRO A 40 14.86 -18.77 1.08
CA PRO A 40 14.46 -20.11 1.53
C PRO A 40 13.65 -20.13 2.83
N ASN A 41 13.87 -19.16 3.72
CA ASN A 41 13.13 -19.00 4.97
C ASN A 41 11.71 -18.43 4.78
N LYS A 42 11.35 -17.94 3.57
CA LYS A 42 10.05 -17.31 3.22
C LYS A 42 9.69 -16.09 4.08
N ILE A 43 10.70 -15.50 4.74
CA ILE A 43 10.55 -14.32 5.58
C ILE A 43 10.71 -13.10 4.70
N GLY A 44 11.88 -12.97 4.07
CA GLY A 44 12.20 -11.90 3.14
C GLY A 44 12.30 -12.38 1.69
N GLY A 45 12.68 -11.45 0.82
CA GLY A 45 12.88 -11.71 -0.58
C GLY A 45 13.28 -10.46 -1.35
N ALA A 46 13.53 -10.63 -2.64
CA ALA A 46 13.65 -9.51 -3.56
C ALA A 46 12.28 -9.28 -4.23
N PRO A 47 11.67 -8.08 -4.10
CA PRO A 47 10.58 -7.67 -4.96
C PRO A 47 10.98 -7.83 -6.44
N PRO A 48 10.03 -8.09 -7.34
CA PRO A 48 10.32 -8.16 -8.77
C PRO A 48 10.86 -6.80 -9.26
N GLN A 49 11.73 -6.80 -10.27
CA GLN A 49 12.37 -5.55 -10.75
C GLN A 49 11.36 -4.46 -11.14
N ILE A 50 10.17 -4.85 -11.62
CA ILE A 50 9.08 -3.93 -11.94
C ILE A 50 8.62 -3.11 -10.72
N TYR A 51 8.73 -3.67 -9.51
CA TYR A 51 8.38 -3.00 -8.27
C TYR A 51 9.24 -1.76 -8.04
N PHE A 52 10.55 -1.87 -8.29
CA PHE A 52 11.48 -0.75 -8.21
C PHE A 52 11.36 0.19 -9.41
N ALA A 53 11.15 -0.36 -10.61
CA ALA A 53 10.95 0.45 -11.83
C ALA A 53 9.69 1.34 -11.76
N LEU A 54 8.71 0.95 -10.93
CA LEU A 54 7.49 1.72 -10.67
C LEU A 54 7.56 2.57 -9.41
N ASP A 55 8.75 2.79 -8.85
CA ASP A 55 8.98 3.61 -7.65
C ASP A 55 8.19 3.12 -6.42
N GLN A 56 8.18 1.79 -6.21
CA GLN A 56 7.56 1.13 -5.05
C GLN A 56 6.10 1.58 -4.84
N PRO A 57 5.23 1.40 -5.83
CA PRO A 57 3.95 2.11 -5.89
C PRO A 57 3.05 1.82 -4.69
N TYR A 58 3.15 0.63 -4.11
CA TYR A 58 2.34 0.22 -2.96
C TYR A 58 2.76 0.88 -1.64
N GLU A 59 3.93 1.51 -1.57
CA GLU A 59 4.42 2.26 -0.41
C GLU A 59 4.21 3.77 -0.57
N THR A 60 4.17 4.24 -1.82
CA THR A 60 4.25 5.66 -2.18
C THR A 60 3.00 6.19 -2.86
N ASN A 61 2.00 5.36 -3.19
CA ASN A 61 0.79 5.80 -3.88
C ASN A 61 -0.43 5.82 -2.95
N ALA A 62 -1.08 6.97 -2.82
CA ALA A 62 -2.20 7.16 -1.89
C ALA A 62 -3.44 6.33 -2.25
N TYR A 63 -3.66 6.03 -3.55
CA TYR A 63 -4.75 5.14 -3.96
C TYR A 63 -4.48 3.73 -3.46
N ASP A 64 -3.27 3.20 -3.68
CA ASP A 64 -2.92 1.85 -3.27
C ASP A 64 -3.01 1.68 -1.75
N LEU A 65 -2.51 2.65 -0.98
CA LEU A 65 -2.67 2.67 0.49
C LEU A 65 -4.14 2.75 0.91
N SER A 66 -4.97 3.53 0.21
CA SER A 66 -6.41 3.61 0.49
C SER A 66 -7.14 2.29 0.20
N GLN A 67 -6.73 1.57 -0.86
CA GLN A 67 -7.26 0.23 -1.16
C GLN A 67 -6.82 -0.75 -0.08
N GLY A 68 -5.55 -0.72 0.33
CA GLY A 68 -5.02 -1.52 1.42
C GLY A 68 -5.79 -1.34 2.73
N LYS A 69 -6.11 -0.10 3.11
CA LYS A 69 -6.95 0.19 4.28
C LYS A 69 -8.35 -0.44 4.20
N ARG A 70 -8.98 -0.38 3.03
CA ARG A 70 -10.30 -1.00 2.80
C ARG A 70 -10.21 -2.53 2.93
N LEU A 71 -9.20 -3.11 2.29
CA LEU A 71 -8.94 -4.56 2.34
C LEU A 71 -8.67 -5.03 3.77
N TYR A 72 -7.91 -4.28 4.56
CA TYR A 72 -7.63 -4.59 5.97
C TYR A 72 -8.91 -4.76 6.79
N THR A 73 -9.91 -3.92 6.51
CA THR A 73 -11.22 -3.99 7.17
C THR A 73 -12.05 -5.14 6.61
N TRP A 74 -12.14 -5.26 5.28
CA TRP A 74 -13.01 -6.24 4.61
C TRP A 74 -12.61 -7.68 4.83
N PHE A 75 -11.30 -7.95 4.93
CA PHE A 75 -10.78 -9.30 5.15
C PHE A 75 -10.54 -9.61 6.63
N GLY A 76 -11.04 -8.77 7.54
CA GLY A 76 -11.06 -9.06 8.97
C GLY A 76 -9.70 -9.02 9.65
N CYS A 77 -8.68 -8.39 9.05
CA CYS A 77 -7.35 -8.26 9.65
C CYS A 77 -7.42 -7.60 11.04
N LYS A 78 -8.33 -6.62 11.18
CA LYS A 78 -8.63 -5.93 12.44
C LYS A 78 -9.07 -6.86 13.58
N ALA A 79 -9.68 -8.01 13.27
CA ALA A 79 -10.15 -8.93 14.30
C ALA A 79 -9.00 -9.52 15.14
N CYS A 80 -7.82 -9.68 14.53
CA CYS A 80 -6.63 -10.20 15.23
C CYS A 80 -5.64 -9.09 15.59
N HIS A 81 -5.44 -8.11 14.70
CA HIS A 81 -4.38 -7.10 14.83
C HIS A 81 -4.88 -5.72 15.30
N GLY A 82 -6.18 -5.56 15.57
CA GLY A 82 -6.76 -4.27 15.94
C GLY A 82 -6.58 -3.24 14.82
N ASP A 83 -6.42 -1.96 15.17
CA ASP A 83 -6.04 -0.93 14.20
C ASP A 83 -4.52 -0.88 13.95
N GLY A 84 -3.77 -1.85 14.51
CA GLY A 84 -2.31 -1.91 14.46
C GLY A 84 -1.68 -2.26 15.81
N GLN A 85 -2.39 -2.04 16.91
CA GLN A 85 -1.90 -2.29 18.27
C GLN A 85 -1.78 -3.78 18.63
N GLY A 86 -2.26 -4.69 17.78
CA GLY A 86 -2.27 -6.12 18.06
C GLY A 86 -3.47 -6.58 18.87
N GLY A 87 -3.41 -7.81 19.37
CA GLY A 87 -4.45 -8.47 20.13
C GLY A 87 -4.23 -9.98 20.14
N ILE A 88 -5.00 -10.72 19.33
CA ILE A 88 -4.73 -12.14 19.05
C ILE A 88 -3.48 -12.27 18.18
N GLY A 89 -3.34 -11.38 17.20
CA GLY A 89 -2.14 -11.24 16.36
C GLY A 89 -1.16 -10.22 16.95
N PRO A 90 0.09 -10.23 16.48
CA PRO A 90 1.10 -9.28 16.93
C PRO A 90 0.76 -7.82 16.61
N SER A 91 1.34 -6.91 17.38
CA SER A 91 1.31 -5.48 17.10
C SER A 91 2.21 -5.15 15.91
N PHE A 92 1.86 -4.11 15.17
CA PHE A 92 2.73 -3.48 14.17
C PHE A 92 3.39 -2.21 14.71
N LEU A 93 2.99 -1.75 15.90
CA LEU A 93 3.42 -0.50 16.50
C LEU A 93 4.55 -0.66 17.52
N ASP A 94 4.83 -1.87 17.98
CA ASP A 94 5.84 -2.12 19.03
C ASP A 94 7.29 -2.14 18.51
N GLY A 95 7.48 -2.02 17.20
CA GLY A 95 8.79 -2.12 16.55
C GLY A 95 9.29 -3.57 16.37
N TRP A 96 8.52 -4.57 16.81
CA TRP A 96 8.92 -5.97 16.76
C TRP A 96 8.28 -6.72 15.58
N TRP A 97 9.05 -6.85 14.50
CA TRP A 97 8.60 -7.52 13.28
C TRP A 97 9.17 -8.94 13.17
N TYR A 98 8.37 -9.95 13.53
CA TYR A 98 8.75 -11.37 13.46
C TYR A 98 9.25 -11.84 12.10
N TYR A 99 8.77 -11.21 11.03
CA TYR A 99 9.11 -11.58 9.67
C TYR A 99 9.74 -10.45 8.88
N GLY A 100 10.19 -9.38 9.55
CA GLY A 100 10.74 -8.20 8.90
C GLY A 100 9.68 -7.15 8.51
N PRO A 101 10.02 -5.86 8.60
CA PRO A 101 9.12 -4.73 8.31
C PRO A 101 9.03 -4.38 6.82
N GLU A 102 9.79 -5.04 5.94
CA GLU A 102 9.79 -4.73 4.51
C GLU A 102 8.48 -5.17 3.86
N THR A 103 7.97 -4.38 2.90
CA THR A 103 6.69 -4.66 2.21
C THR A 103 6.65 -6.05 1.57
N VAL A 104 7.78 -6.55 1.06
CA VAL A 104 7.89 -7.91 0.49
C VAL A 104 7.68 -9.00 1.55
N SER A 105 8.17 -8.76 2.76
CA SER A 105 8.07 -9.69 3.87
C SER A 105 6.65 -9.72 4.44
N ILE A 106 6.02 -8.54 4.50
CA ILE A 106 4.60 -8.38 4.85
C ILE A 106 3.72 -9.05 3.79
N PHE A 107 4.00 -8.81 2.50
CA PHE A 107 3.31 -9.44 1.38
C PHE A 107 3.38 -10.97 1.50
N ALA A 108 4.56 -11.53 1.74
CA ALA A 108 4.75 -12.97 1.89
C ALA A 108 3.94 -13.54 3.07
N SER A 109 3.91 -12.81 4.19
CA SER A 109 3.14 -13.17 5.37
C SER A 109 1.63 -13.21 5.09
N ILE A 110 1.10 -12.23 4.35
CA ILE A 110 -0.32 -12.19 3.99
C ILE A 110 -0.65 -13.27 2.95
N ARG A 111 0.18 -13.41 1.91
CA ARG A 111 -0.05 -14.37 0.83
C ARG A 111 -0.07 -15.80 1.35
N ASP A 112 0.98 -16.18 2.06
CA ASP A 112 1.25 -17.57 2.44
C ASP A 112 0.76 -17.90 3.87
N GLY A 113 0.32 -16.90 4.63
CA GLY A 113 -0.02 -17.04 6.04
C GLY A 113 1.22 -17.21 6.91
N ARG A 114 0.99 -17.33 8.23
CA ARG A 114 2.04 -17.62 9.22
C ARG A 114 1.54 -18.65 10.24
N PRO A 115 2.45 -19.43 10.86
CA PRO A 115 2.10 -20.32 11.96
C PRO A 115 1.36 -19.58 13.09
N HIS A 116 0.72 -20.33 13.97
CA HIS A 116 -0.02 -19.80 15.13
C HIS A 116 -1.28 -18.98 14.78
N GLY A 117 -1.90 -19.25 13.63
CA GLY A 117 -3.28 -18.83 13.36
C GLY A 117 -3.47 -17.70 12.36
N MET A 118 -2.40 -17.19 11.72
CA MET A 118 -2.53 -16.26 10.61
C MET A 118 -2.85 -17.01 9.29
N PRO A 119 -4.06 -16.88 8.72
CA PRO A 119 -4.44 -17.62 7.53
C PRO A 119 -3.72 -17.09 6.27
N ALA A 120 -3.62 -17.95 5.26
CA ALA A 120 -3.13 -17.57 3.93
C ALA A 120 -4.25 -16.89 3.12
N PHE A 121 -3.92 -15.79 2.43
CA PHE A 121 -4.89 -15.03 1.63
C PHE A 121 -4.70 -15.15 0.11
N LYS A 122 -3.71 -15.92 -0.36
CA LYS A 122 -3.45 -16.12 -1.80
C LYS A 122 -4.65 -16.61 -2.61
N ASP A 123 -5.54 -17.39 -1.99
CA ASP A 123 -6.73 -17.94 -2.64
C ASP A 123 -7.99 -17.06 -2.42
N LYS A 124 -7.83 -15.92 -1.76
CA LYS A 124 -8.92 -15.00 -1.36
C LYS A 124 -8.77 -13.60 -1.95
N MET A 125 -7.55 -13.22 -2.35
CA MET A 125 -7.20 -11.91 -2.88
C MET A 125 -6.36 -12.06 -4.13
N THR A 126 -6.42 -11.07 -5.03
CA THR A 126 -5.45 -10.97 -6.12
C THR A 126 -4.08 -10.55 -5.58
N THR A 127 -3.01 -10.88 -6.31
CA THR A 127 -1.63 -10.47 -5.95
C THR A 127 -1.52 -8.95 -5.74
N GLU A 128 -2.18 -8.16 -6.58
CA GLU A 128 -2.24 -6.69 -6.43
C GLU A 128 -2.92 -6.26 -5.12
N GLN A 129 -4.03 -6.88 -4.74
CA GLN A 129 -4.71 -6.60 -3.48
C GLN A 129 -3.82 -6.91 -2.28
N ILE A 130 -3.06 -8.01 -2.34
CA ILE A 130 -2.12 -8.37 -1.27
C ILE A 130 -0.99 -7.33 -1.18
N TRP A 131 -0.49 -6.82 -2.30
CA TRP A 131 0.50 -5.74 -2.32
C TRP A 131 -0.05 -4.42 -1.75
N GLN A 132 -1.27 -4.03 -2.13
CA GLN A 132 -1.96 -2.86 -1.57
C GLN A 132 -2.13 -2.98 -0.05
N LEU A 133 -2.55 -4.16 0.42
CA LEU A 133 -2.70 -4.46 1.84
C LEU A 133 -1.34 -4.42 2.57
N ALA A 134 -0.30 -5.02 1.99
CA ALA A 134 1.04 -5.03 2.56
C ALA A 134 1.61 -3.61 2.72
N GLY A 135 1.44 -2.78 1.69
CA GLY A 135 1.82 -1.37 1.73
C GLY A 135 1.11 -0.61 2.85
N TYR A 136 -0.21 -0.79 2.98
CA TYR A 136 -0.96 -0.18 4.08
C TYR A 136 -0.47 -0.66 5.46
N VAL A 137 -0.26 -1.96 5.66
CA VAL A 137 0.26 -2.50 6.94
C VAL A 137 1.64 -1.92 7.26
N GLN A 138 2.51 -1.76 6.26
CA GLN A 138 3.80 -1.11 6.45
C GLN A 138 3.62 0.32 6.99
N THR A 139 2.64 1.09 6.48
CA THR A 139 2.40 2.47 6.96
C THR A 139 1.96 2.53 8.42
N ILE A 140 1.32 1.49 8.96
CA ILE A 140 0.89 1.43 10.36
C ILE A 140 2.13 1.41 11.27
N GLY A 141 3.10 0.54 11.00
CA GLY A 141 4.30 0.42 11.83
C GLY A 141 5.50 1.26 11.39
N ALA A 142 5.35 2.10 10.36
CA ALA A 142 6.44 2.95 9.89
C ALA A 142 6.72 4.09 10.89
N TYR A 143 7.98 4.16 11.35
CA TYR A 143 8.45 5.22 12.26
C TYR A 143 8.44 6.62 11.62
N SER A 144 8.66 6.70 10.31
CA SER A 144 8.58 7.94 9.54
C SER A 144 7.41 7.88 8.57
N ALA A 145 6.61 8.95 8.51
CA ALA A 145 5.62 9.10 7.45
C ALA A 145 6.33 9.06 6.09
N ARG A 146 5.98 8.08 5.25
CA ARG A 146 6.32 8.15 3.83
C ARG A 146 5.31 9.06 3.15
N THR A 147 5.80 9.99 2.35
CA THR A 147 4.93 10.85 1.54
C THR A 147 4.30 10.00 0.45
N ALA A 148 3.00 9.71 0.59
CA ALA A 148 2.24 9.11 -0.48
C ALA A 148 1.87 10.17 -1.53
N ALA A 149 2.32 9.99 -2.76
CA ALA A 149 1.84 10.73 -3.92
C ALA A 149 0.35 10.43 -4.12
N PRO A 150 -0.52 11.45 -4.18
CA PRO A 150 -1.88 11.27 -4.64
C PRO A 150 -1.84 10.72 -6.07
N SER A 151 -2.76 9.82 -6.39
CA SER A 151 -2.86 9.23 -7.74
C SER A 151 -3.50 10.19 -8.75
N ARG A 152 -3.87 11.39 -8.29
CA ARG A 152 -4.19 12.53 -9.15
C ARG A 152 -2.90 13.33 -9.34
N ASN A 153 -2.69 13.86 -10.53
CA ASN A 153 -1.64 14.85 -10.74
C ASN A 153 -2.00 16.11 -9.93
N ASP A 154 -1.43 16.19 -8.73
CA ASP A 154 -1.60 17.29 -7.80
C ASP A 154 -0.39 18.24 -7.86
N ASP A 155 0.33 18.30 -9.00
CA ASP A 155 1.51 19.16 -9.20
C ASP A 155 1.19 20.65 -8.95
N LYS A 156 -0.11 21.01 -8.98
CA LYS A 156 -0.62 22.36 -8.69
C LYS A 156 -1.07 22.57 -7.25
N GLN A 157 -1.05 21.55 -6.39
CA GLN A 157 -1.44 21.67 -4.98
C GLN A 157 -0.21 21.96 -4.11
N THR A 158 -0.28 23.05 -3.36
CA THR A 158 0.79 23.48 -2.44
C THR A 158 0.79 22.71 -1.12
N ARG A 159 -0.27 21.94 -0.84
CA ARG A 159 -0.44 21.23 0.43
C ARG A 159 -0.44 19.71 0.23
N PRO A 160 0.26 18.96 1.11
CA PRO A 160 0.28 17.52 1.02
C PRO A 160 -1.11 16.86 1.17
N ALA A 161 -1.38 15.80 0.40
CA ALA A 161 -2.63 15.02 0.48
C ALA A 161 -2.93 14.57 1.92
N GLU A 162 -4.19 14.60 2.37
CA GLU A 162 -4.59 14.28 3.76
C GLU A 162 -4.19 12.87 4.22
N ASN A 163 -3.95 11.95 3.28
CA ASN A 163 -3.47 10.59 3.56
C ASN A 163 -1.97 10.54 3.92
N ARG A 164 -1.26 11.68 3.99
CA ARG A 164 0.19 11.79 4.23
C ARG A 164 0.57 11.92 5.72
N ALA A 165 -0.36 11.75 6.64
CA ALA A 165 -0.08 11.87 8.07
C ALA A 165 0.54 10.56 8.61
N PRO A 166 1.67 10.59 9.35
CA PRO A 166 2.26 9.38 9.93
C PRO A 166 1.31 8.68 10.90
N ALA A 167 1.42 7.35 10.99
CA ALA A 167 0.74 6.54 11.99
C ALA A 167 0.97 7.04 13.43
N ALA A 168 2.10 7.70 13.72
CA ALA A 168 2.39 8.34 14.99
C ALA A 168 1.34 9.38 15.45
N ILE A 169 0.49 9.90 14.55
CA ILE A 169 -0.60 10.83 14.90
C ILE A 169 -1.90 10.06 15.20
N LEU A 170 -2.00 8.81 14.74
CA LEU A 170 -3.22 7.99 14.82
C LEU A 170 -3.32 7.15 16.11
N PHE A 171 -2.21 7.00 16.84
CA PHE A 171 -2.13 6.09 17.99
C PHE A 171 -1.46 6.76 19.19
N ASN A 172 -1.96 6.46 20.40
CA ASN A 172 -1.38 6.94 21.67
C ASN A 172 -0.06 6.22 22.02
N GLU A 173 0.13 5.03 21.45
CA GLU A 173 1.39 4.27 21.46
C GLU A 173 1.95 4.42 20.05
N GLY A 174 3.03 5.18 19.90
CA GLY A 174 3.64 5.43 18.59
C GLY A 174 4.31 4.16 18.04
N PRO A 175 4.59 4.09 16.73
CA PRO A 175 5.51 3.08 16.22
C PRO A 175 6.85 3.23 16.95
N THR A 176 7.25 2.23 17.72
CA THR A 176 8.59 2.19 18.31
C THR A 176 9.58 1.85 17.19
N PRO A 177 10.76 2.48 17.11
CA PRO A 177 11.83 1.97 16.27
C PRO A 177 12.08 0.50 16.59
N VAL A 178 12.54 -0.28 15.60
CA VAL A 178 12.98 -1.66 15.84
C VAL A 178 13.96 -1.66 17.00
N HIS A 179 13.60 -2.28 18.13
CA HIS A 179 14.46 -2.33 19.30
C HIS A 179 15.69 -3.19 18.99
N PRO A 180 16.91 -2.62 18.87
CA PRO A 180 18.12 -3.43 18.71
C PRO A 180 18.41 -4.33 19.92
N ASP A 181 17.83 -3.98 21.08
CA ASP A 181 17.99 -4.58 22.40
C ASP A 181 17.01 -5.73 22.68
N GLN A 182 15.98 -5.93 21.85
CA GLN A 182 15.07 -7.08 21.98
C GLN A 182 15.61 -8.39 21.36
N GLY A 183 16.89 -8.41 21.00
CA GLY A 183 17.55 -9.55 20.35
C GLY A 183 17.40 -9.50 18.82
N PRO A 184 18.01 -10.45 18.09
CA PRO A 184 17.80 -10.54 16.65
C PRO A 184 16.30 -10.71 16.37
N GLN A 185 15.77 -9.96 15.40
CA GLN A 185 14.50 -10.33 14.78
C GLN A 185 14.61 -11.81 14.37
N PRO A 186 13.60 -12.66 14.68
CA PRO A 186 13.71 -14.09 14.43
C PRO A 186 13.94 -14.45 12.96
#